data_AF-A0A1G5D646-F1
#
_entry.id   AF-A0A1G5D646-F1
#
_cell.length_a   1.000
_cell.length_b   1.000
_cell.length_c   1.000
_cell.angle_alpha   90.00
_cell.angle_beta   90.00
_cell.angle_gamma   90.00
#
_symmetry.space_group_name_H-M   'P 1'
#
loop_
_entity.id
_entity.type
_entity.pdbx_description
1 polymer ?
#
loop_
_entity_poly.entity_id
_entity_poly.type
_entity_poly.pdbx_seq_one_letter_code
_entity_poly.pdbx_strand_id
1 'polypeptide(L)'
;MTRIAKFLFFAIVVSSCSGQENLREYYYSIGDKEQIQIYQYVDKFDTENIEYWKVTGSPTTKTILTESFNSDFELYNIFEEHLDDKGAAVFRYADFQIKKNESSIRINGTVIDSMVFKWLDSEKYQYSINYLDPAFGEMNFLKKRTLDEFVDFTLFETEYETAKFKDEYEMIQLNANEVYKFYQFTYYARNIGMVKYERFYPDGRKVQLELKQILTNDEFEKLKLNVSNN
;
A
#
# COMPACT_ATOMS: atom_id res chain seq x y z
N MET A 1 -33.75 -61.46 -23.12
CA MET A 1 -32.34 -61.13 -23.42
C MET A 1 -32.23 -59.61 -23.55
N THR A 2 -31.41 -59.03 -22.69
CA THR A 2 -31.52 -57.67 -22.18
C THR A 2 -30.90 -56.63 -23.12
N ARG A 3 -31.62 -55.53 -23.39
CA ARG A 3 -31.15 -54.36 -24.14
C ARG A 3 -30.06 -53.64 -23.36
N ILE A 4 -28.89 -53.44 -23.96
CA ILE A 4 -27.85 -52.53 -23.43
C ILE A 4 -27.89 -51.25 -24.27
N ALA A 5 -28.55 -50.23 -23.74
CA ALA A 5 -28.48 -48.88 -24.28
C ALA A 5 -27.14 -48.25 -23.84
N LYS A 6 -26.26 -47.94 -24.80
CA LYS A 6 -25.01 -47.21 -24.55
C LYS A 6 -25.34 -45.73 -24.37
N PHE A 7 -25.38 -45.26 -23.12
CA PHE A 7 -25.43 -43.85 -22.80
C PHE A 7 -24.01 -43.27 -22.92
N LEU A 8 -23.77 -42.46 -23.96
CA LEU A 8 -22.55 -41.67 -24.08
C LEU A 8 -22.69 -40.47 -23.13
N PHE A 9 -21.98 -40.51 -22.00
CA PHE A 9 -21.90 -39.39 -21.07
C PHE A 9 -20.87 -38.39 -21.61
N PHE A 10 -21.33 -37.39 -22.35
CA PHE A 10 -20.50 -36.28 -22.81
C PHE A 10 -20.31 -35.31 -21.64
N ALA A 11 -19.24 -35.50 -20.87
CA ALA A 11 -18.85 -34.56 -19.83
C ALA A 11 -18.36 -33.27 -20.50
N ILE A 12 -19.25 -32.27 -20.59
CA ILE A 12 -18.86 -30.90 -20.90
C ILE A 12 -18.05 -30.41 -19.70
N VAL A 13 -16.72 -30.50 -19.81
CA VAL A 13 -15.83 -29.75 -18.95
C VAL A 13 -16.00 -28.29 -19.36
N VAL A 14 -16.93 -27.60 -18.70
CA VAL A 14 -16.90 -26.15 -18.63
C VAL A 14 -15.60 -25.82 -17.92
N SER A 15 -14.54 -25.60 -18.69
CA SER A 15 -13.37 -24.88 -18.24
C SER A 15 -13.87 -23.52 -17.79
N SER A 16 -14.16 -23.39 -16.51
CA SER A 16 -14.19 -22.12 -15.82
C SER A 16 -12.79 -21.55 -15.93
N CYS A 17 -12.53 -20.88 -17.06
CA CYS A 17 -11.62 -19.76 -17.08
C CYS A 17 -12.23 -18.77 -16.09
N SER A 18 -11.95 -18.93 -14.80
CA SER A 18 -12.09 -17.84 -13.85
C SER A 18 -11.22 -16.75 -14.43
N GLY A 19 -11.83 -15.76 -15.07
CA GLY A 19 -11.11 -14.59 -15.55
C GLY A 19 -10.30 -14.08 -14.37
N GLN A 20 -8.99 -14.06 -14.50
CA GLN A 20 -8.11 -13.53 -13.48
C GLN A 20 -8.53 -12.08 -13.25
N GLU A 21 -9.03 -11.76 -12.06
CA GLU A 21 -9.49 -10.42 -11.75
C GLU A 21 -8.33 -9.44 -11.94
N ASN A 22 -8.61 -8.35 -12.64
CA ASN A 22 -7.62 -7.31 -12.88
C ASN A 22 -7.62 -6.35 -11.70
N LEU A 23 -6.61 -6.47 -10.85
CA LEU A 23 -6.43 -5.69 -9.63
C LEU A 23 -6.06 -4.22 -9.91
N ARG A 24 -5.81 -3.83 -11.16
CA ARG A 24 -5.41 -2.46 -11.51
C ARG A 24 -6.41 -1.41 -11.05
N GLU A 25 -7.70 -1.70 -11.14
CA GLU A 25 -8.75 -0.76 -10.72
C GLU A 25 -8.77 -0.53 -9.21
N TYR A 26 -8.19 -1.42 -8.40
CA TYR A 26 -8.09 -1.25 -6.95
C TYR A 26 -6.90 -0.38 -6.54
N TYR A 27 -5.93 -0.14 -7.43
CA TYR A 27 -4.77 0.70 -7.12
C TYR A 27 -5.06 2.19 -7.36
N TYR A 28 -4.13 3.05 -6.93
CA TYR A 28 -4.26 4.49 -7.14
C TYR A 28 -4.29 4.83 -8.65
N SER A 29 -5.25 5.67 -9.05
CA SER A 29 -5.42 6.08 -10.44
C SER A 29 -4.46 7.24 -10.80
N ILE A 30 -3.93 7.21 -12.02
CA ILE A 30 -3.12 8.31 -12.59
C ILE A 30 -3.92 9.24 -13.53
N GLY A 31 -5.19 8.92 -13.79
CA GLY A 31 -6.10 9.72 -14.62
C GLY A 31 -5.58 10.07 -16.02
N ASP A 32 -6.21 11.05 -16.68
CA ASP A 32 -5.78 11.60 -17.98
C ASP A 32 -4.91 12.86 -17.86
N LYS A 33 -4.85 13.45 -16.66
CA LYS A 33 -4.03 14.60 -16.32
C LYS A 33 -3.40 14.38 -14.95
N GLU A 34 -2.35 15.14 -14.66
CA GLU A 34 -1.75 15.13 -13.33
C GLU A 34 -2.78 15.46 -12.25
N GLN A 35 -2.81 14.64 -11.20
CA GLN A 35 -3.76 14.75 -10.09
C GLN A 35 -3.04 14.56 -8.77
N ILE A 36 -3.42 15.36 -7.78
CA ILE A 36 -2.95 15.28 -6.39
C ILE A 36 -4.17 14.98 -5.53
N GLN A 37 -4.10 13.90 -4.77
CA GLN A 37 -5.10 13.52 -3.78
C GLN A 37 -4.40 13.25 -2.45
N ILE A 38 -4.93 13.76 -1.35
CA ILE A 38 -4.37 13.54 -0.03
C ILE A 38 -5.34 12.68 0.78
N TYR A 39 -4.93 11.46 1.07
CA TYR A 39 -5.71 10.50 1.82
C TYR A 39 -5.42 10.71 3.31
N GLN A 40 -6.43 11.09 4.08
CA GLN A 40 -6.31 11.16 5.54
C GLN A 40 -6.81 9.87 6.16
N TYR A 41 -5.95 9.17 6.87
CA TYR A 41 -6.31 7.99 7.65
C TYR A 41 -6.27 8.31 9.14
N VAL A 42 -7.19 7.73 9.90
CA VAL A 42 -7.29 7.91 11.35
C VAL A 42 -7.30 6.54 12.02
N ASP A 43 -6.53 6.39 13.11
CA ASP A 43 -6.53 5.14 13.86
C ASP A 43 -7.83 4.95 14.63
N LYS A 44 -8.40 3.76 14.51
CA LYS A 44 -9.58 3.35 15.26
C LYS A 44 -9.32 3.26 16.76
N PHE A 45 -8.08 2.99 17.16
CA PHE A 45 -7.72 2.82 18.57
C PHE A 45 -7.12 4.09 19.21
N ASP A 46 -6.67 5.04 18.40
CA ASP A 46 -6.10 6.32 18.86
C ASP A 46 -6.40 7.43 17.84
N THR A 47 -7.42 8.25 18.08
CA THR A 47 -7.86 9.26 17.10
C THR A 47 -6.84 10.37 16.85
N GLU A 48 -5.83 10.50 17.71
CA GLU A 48 -4.73 11.45 17.52
C GLU A 48 -3.63 10.89 16.60
N ASN A 49 -3.63 9.57 16.35
CA ASN A 49 -2.78 8.92 15.37
C ASN A 49 -3.40 9.05 13.97
N ILE A 50 -2.91 10.03 13.22
CA ILE A 50 -3.38 10.40 11.88
C ILE A 50 -2.21 10.26 10.91
N GLU A 51 -2.47 9.66 9.75
CA GLU A 51 -1.53 9.67 8.64
C GLU A 51 -2.14 10.36 7.44
N TYR A 52 -1.35 11.21 6.77
CA TYR A 52 -1.73 11.83 5.51
C TYR A 52 -0.84 11.29 4.41
N TRP A 53 -1.43 10.69 3.38
CA TRP A 53 -0.69 10.20 2.21
C TRP A 53 -1.05 11.07 1.02
N LYS A 54 -0.14 11.95 0.62
CA LYS A 54 -0.28 12.76 -0.59
C LYS A 54 0.18 11.94 -1.79
N VAL A 55 -0.77 11.56 -2.62
CA VAL A 55 -0.57 10.75 -3.82
C VAL A 55 -0.66 11.66 -5.04
N THR A 56 0.43 11.76 -5.79
CA THR A 56 0.52 12.52 -7.04
C THR A 56 0.67 11.54 -8.20
N GLY A 57 -0.36 11.42 -9.03
CA GLY A 57 -0.35 10.61 -10.24
C GLY A 57 0.01 11.44 -11.46
N SER A 58 1.00 10.99 -12.25
CA SER A 58 1.38 11.62 -13.51
C SER A 58 1.20 10.66 -14.68
N PRO A 59 0.20 10.90 -15.56
CA PRO A 59 -0.02 10.03 -16.71
C PRO A 59 1.06 10.16 -17.78
N THR A 60 1.75 11.29 -17.85
CA THR A 60 2.85 11.55 -18.80
C THR A 60 4.05 10.64 -18.53
N THR A 61 4.47 10.54 -17.27
CA THR A 61 5.60 9.70 -16.86
C THR A 61 5.17 8.30 -16.44
N LYS A 62 3.85 8.06 -16.32
CA LYS A 62 3.25 6.86 -15.74
C LYS A 62 3.81 6.59 -14.35
N THR A 63 3.84 7.61 -13.51
CA THR A 63 4.37 7.50 -12.15
C THR A 63 3.34 7.87 -11.11
N ILE A 64 3.50 7.28 -9.93
CA ILE A 64 2.83 7.70 -8.70
C ILE A 64 3.92 8.11 -7.72
N LEU A 65 3.81 9.31 -7.16
CA LEU A 65 4.60 9.76 -6.02
C LEU A 65 3.70 9.79 -4.80
N THR A 66 4.08 9.07 -3.75
CA THR A 66 3.46 9.14 -2.43
C THR A 66 4.40 9.84 -1.46
N GLU A 67 3.91 10.90 -0.83
CA GLU A 67 4.55 11.59 0.28
C GLU A 67 3.71 11.36 1.53
N SER A 68 4.28 10.71 2.55
CA SER A 68 3.54 10.34 3.76
C SER A 68 3.94 11.21 4.95
N PHE A 69 2.93 11.77 5.61
CA PHE A 69 3.06 12.68 6.74
C PHE A 69 2.37 12.11 7.99
N ASN A 70 2.93 12.40 9.17
CA ASN A 70 2.33 12.06 10.46
C ASN A 70 1.26 13.11 10.87
N SER A 71 0.71 12.96 12.09
CA SER A 71 -0.28 13.88 12.67
C SER A 71 0.19 15.34 12.73
N ASP A 72 1.50 15.55 12.86
CA ASP A 72 2.15 16.86 12.96
C ASP A 72 2.53 17.44 11.58
N PHE A 73 2.06 16.82 10.49
CA PHE A 73 2.39 17.18 9.09
C PHE A 73 3.89 17.08 8.76
N GLU A 74 4.63 16.28 9.52
CA GLU A 74 6.03 16.00 9.27
C GLU A 74 6.15 14.85 8.27
N LEU A 75 6.87 15.12 7.17
CA LEU A 75 7.15 14.13 6.14
C LEU A 75 8.05 13.04 6.74
N TYR A 76 7.62 11.78 6.69
CA TYR A 76 8.38 10.63 7.18
C TYR A 76 8.82 9.68 6.06
N ASN A 77 8.15 9.69 4.91
CA ASN A 77 8.48 8.81 3.77
C ASN A 77 8.14 9.44 2.41
N ILE A 78 8.99 9.16 1.42
CA ILE A 78 8.73 9.35 0.00
C ILE A 78 8.85 8.00 -0.70
N PHE A 79 7.84 7.67 -1.50
CA PHE A 79 7.74 6.44 -2.25
C PHE A 79 7.30 6.74 -3.69
N GLU A 80 8.15 6.46 -4.68
CA GLU A 80 7.84 6.72 -6.08
C GLU A 80 7.86 5.44 -6.92
N GLU A 81 6.81 5.27 -7.71
CA GLU A 81 6.51 4.07 -8.45
C GLU A 81 6.32 4.38 -9.92
N HIS A 82 6.76 3.46 -10.79
CA HIS A 82 6.44 3.45 -12.20
C HIS A 82 5.35 2.41 -12.47
N LEU A 83 4.38 2.77 -13.32
CA LEU A 83 3.28 1.91 -13.73
C LEU A 83 3.52 1.36 -15.14
N ASP A 84 3.53 0.05 -15.27
CA ASP A 84 3.65 -0.66 -16.54
C ASP A 84 2.47 -1.60 -16.81
N ASP A 85 2.63 -2.54 -17.75
CA ASP A 85 1.64 -3.54 -18.12
C ASP A 85 1.49 -4.67 -17.10
N LYS A 86 2.42 -4.80 -16.14
CA LYS A 86 2.44 -5.84 -15.11
C LYS A 86 1.98 -5.33 -13.76
N GLY A 87 2.28 -4.08 -13.43
CA GLY A 87 2.05 -3.57 -12.09
C GLY A 87 2.58 -2.17 -11.81
N ALA A 88 2.71 -1.89 -10.52
CA ALA A 88 3.44 -0.76 -9.95
C ALA A 88 4.78 -1.25 -9.41
N ALA A 89 5.86 -0.60 -9.84
CA ALA A 89 7.22 -0.91 -9.44
C ALA A 89 7.90 0.31 -8.80
N VAL A 90 8.37 0.18 -7.55
CA VAL A 90 9.12 1.25 -6.88
C VAL A 90 10.47 1.46 -7.57
N PHE A 91 10.84 2.72 -7.77
CA PHE A 91 12.16 3.08 -8.30
C PHE A 91 12.85 4.20 -7.51
N ARG A 92 12.12 4.91 -6.64
CA ARG A 92 12.70 5.86 -5.68
C ARG A 92 12.06 5.70 -4.31
N TYR A 93 12.91 5.69 -3.29
CA TYR A 93 12.51 5.56 -1.89
C TYR A 93 13.36 6.48 -1.03
N ALA A 94 12.76 7.17 -0.07
CA ALA A 94 13.49 7.84 0.99
C ALA A 94 12.66 7.90 2.28
N ASP A 95 13.32 7.66 3.41
CA ASP A 95 12.76 7.93 4.73
C ASP A 95 13.31 9.23 5.29
N PHE A 96 12.58 9.81 6.24
CA PHE A 96 12.94 11.03 6.93
C PHE A 96 12.92 10.76 8.43
N GLN A 97 14.08 10.89 9.08
CA GLN A 97 14.19 10.78 10.53
C GLN A 97 14.23 12.17 11.15
N ILE A 98 13.33 12.39 12.10
CA ILE A 98 13.22 13.66 12.82
C ILE A 98 14.04 13.53 14.09
N LYS A 99 15.09 14.35 14.18
CA LYS A 99 15.84 14.55 15.42
C LYS A 99 15.22 15.71 16.16
N LYS A 100 14.93 15.50 17.45
CA LYS A 100 14.35 16.54 18.31
C LYS A 100 15.18 17.84 18.20
N ASN A 101 14.54 18.92 17.77
CA ASN A 101 15.12 20.27 17.56
C ASN A 101 16.11 20.43 16.39
N GLU A 102 16.17 19.49 15.44
CA GLU A 102 17.01 19.58 14.24
C GLU A 102 16.16 19.40 12.97
N SER A 103 16.72 19.80 11.82
CA SER A 103 16.12 19.49 10.51
C SER A 103 16.04 17.99 10.29
N SER A 104 15.00 17.52 9.58
CA SER A 104 14.86 16.10 9.26
C SER A 104 16.04 15.60 8.43
N ILE A 105 16.52 14.40 8.77
CA ILE A 105 17.57 13.71 8.01
C ILE A 105 16.88 12.84 6.97
N ARG A 106 17.16 13.14 5.70
CA ARG A 106 16.73 12.30 4.57
C ARG A 106 17.67 11.11 4.43
N ILE A 107 17.10 9.92 4.39
CA ILE A 107 17.77 8.65 4.19
C ILE A 107 17.29 8.06 2.87
N ASN A 108 18.17 8.06 1.85
CA ASN A 108 17.81 7.51 0.55
C ASN A 108 17.96 5.99 0.54
N GLY A 109 16.95 5.31 0.00
CA GLY A 109 16.97 3.87 -0.22
C GLY A 109 17.47 3.50 -1.61
N THR A 110 18.13 2.35 -1.70
CA THR A 110 18.46 1.67 -2.95
C THR A 110 17.46 0.53 -3.16
N VAL A 111 16.71 0.57 -4.25
CA VAL A 111 15.75 -0.48 -4.60
C VAL A 111 16.49 -1.74 -5.05
N ILE A 112 16.16 -2.89 -4.45
CA ILE A 112 16.72 -4.20 -4.79
C ILE A 112 15.67 -5.04 -5.52
N ASP A 113 14.51 -5.24 -4.91
CA ASP A 113 13.30 -5.73 -5.57
C ASP A 113 12.29 -4.58 -5.69
N SER A 114 11.56 -4.49 -6.80
CA SER A 114 10.73 -3.31 -7.08
C SER A 114 9.22 -3.55 -7.07
N MET A 115 8.72 -4.78 -7.04
CA MET A 115 7.30 -5.04 -7.30
C MET A 115 6.40 -4.69 -6.10
N VAL A 116 5.59 -3.64 -6.22
CA VAL A 116 4.73 -3.12 -5.13
C VAL A 116 3.29 -3.62 -5.26
N PHE A 117 2.81 -3.72 -6.49
CA PHE A 117 1.45 -4.13 -6.79
C PHE A 117 1.39 -4.76 -8.19
N LYS A 118 0.76 -5.93 -8.33
CA LYS A 118 0.57 -6.57 -9.65
C LYS A 118 -0.87 -6.42 -10.11
N TRP A 119 -1.07 -6.19 -11.40
CA TRP A 119 -2.42 -6.07 -12.00
C TRP A 119 -3.15 -7.40 -12.08
N LEU A 120 -2.42 -8.50 -12.16
CA LEU A 120 -2.99 -9.83 -12.22
C LEU A 120 -2.61 -10.57 -10.95
N ASP A 121 -3.62 -11.15 -10.29
CA ASP A 121 -3.41 -11.93 -9.08
C ASP A 121 -2.40 -13.05 -9.35
N SER A 122 -1.35 -13.12 -8.56
CA SER A 122 -0.32 -14.14 -8.74
C SER A 122 0.22 -14.53 -7.39
N GLU A 123 1.07 -15.55 -7.39
CA GLU A 123 1.90 -15.88 -6.24
C GLU A 123 2.53 -14.64 -5.60
N LYS A 124 2.82 -14.80 -4.30
CA LYS A 124 3.50 -13.82 -3.44
C LYS A 124 4.60 -13.07 -4.17
N TYR A 125 4.58 -11.75 -4.07
CA TYR A 125 5.58 -10.87 -4.67
C TYR A 125 6.13 -9.89 -3.63
N GLN A 126 7.20 -9.17 -3.98
CA GLN A 126 7.90 -8.34 -3.02
C GLN A 126 8.58 -7.12 -3.64
N TYR A 127 8.82 -6.14 -2.78
CA TYR A 127 9.85 -5.13 -2.99
C TYR A 127 10.76 -5.08 -1.77
N SER A 128 11.99 -4.60 -1.98
CA SER A 128 12.99 -4.49 -0.93
C SER A 128 13.92 -3.31 -1.16
N ILE A 129 14.33 -2.67 -0.07
CA ILE A 129 15.09 -1.42 -0.07
C ILE A 129 16.28 -1.58 0.88
N ASN A 130 17.49 -1.33 0.39
CA ASN A 130 18.67 -1.16 1.23
C ASN A 130 18.84 0.31 1.59
N TYR A 131 19.16 0.62 2.85
CA TYR A 131 19.44 1.98 3.29
C TYR A 131 20.40 2.00 4.48
N LEU A 132 20.99 3.16 4.75
CA LEU A 132 21.87 3.37 5.89
C LEU A 132 21.11 4.11 6.99
N ASP A 133 20.71 3.38 8.02
CA ASP A 133 20.08 3.95 9.20
C ASP A 133 21.15 4.59 10.13
N PRO A 134 20.97 5.84 10.58
CA PRO A 134 21.92 6.51 11.46
C PRO A 134 22.19 5.81 12.81
N ALA A 135 21.21 5.05 13.33
CA ALA A 135 21.30 4.36 14.62
C ALA A 135 21.70 2.88 14.47
N PHE A 136 21.19 2.21 13.43
CA PHE A 136 21.36 0.76 13.25
C PHE A 136 22.36 0.38 12.15
N GLY A 137 22.84 1.33 11.35
CA GLY A 137 23.78 1.05 10.25
C GLY A 137 23.07 0.51 9.02
N GLU A 138 23.68 -0.44 8.32
CA GLU A 138 23.13 -0.96 7.06
C GLU A 138 21.89 -1.82 7.31
N MET A 139 20.77 -1.40 6.71
CA MET A 139 19.46 -2.03 6.86
C MET A 139 18.93 -2.50 5.50
N ASN A 140 18.17 -3.59 5.52
CA ASN A 140 17.28 -3.99 4.44
C ASN A 140 15.83 -3.99 4.95
N PHE A 141 14.98 -3.23 4.27
CA PHE A 141 13.53 -3.31 4.41
C PHE A 141 12.98 -4.23 3.32
N LEU A 142 12.14 -5.18 3.70
CA LEU A 142 11.50 -6.13 2.81
C LEU A 142 10.01 -6.13 3.07
N LYS A 143 9.20 -6.02 2.01
CA LYS A 143 7.76 -6.25 2.09
C LYS A 143 7.35 -7.30 1.08
N LYS A 144 6.67 -8.34 1.54
CA LYS A 144 6.04 -9.37 0.69
C LYS A 144 4.52 -9.21 0.73
N ARG A 145 3.86 -9.33 -0.40
CA ARG A 145 2.43 -9.15 -0.56
C ARG A 145 1.80 -10.38 -1.21
N THR A 146 0.64 -10.78 -0.69
CA THR A 146 -0.22 -11.83 -1.25
C THR A 146 -1.66 -11.34 -1.23
N LEU A 147 -2.42 -11.55 -2.30
CA LEU A 147 -3.87 -11.37 -2.25
C LEU A 147 -4.45 -12.39 -1.26
N ASP A 148 -5.27 -11.92 -0.33
CA ASP A 148 -5.91 -12.76 0.70
C ASP A 148 -7.31 -13.17 0.23
N GLU A 149 -8.17 -12.17 0.01
CA GLU A 149 -9.58 -12.35 -0.38
C GLU A 149 -10.17 -11.03 -0.89
N PHE A 150 -11.36 -11.09 -1.48
CA PHE A 150 -12.20 -9.92 -1.72
C PHE A 150 -13.25 -9.83 -0.62
N VAL A 151 -13.44 -8.64 -0.05
CA VAL A 151 -14.39 -8.40 1.05
C VAL A 151 -15.07 -7.06 0.91
N ASP A 152 -16.32 -6.99 1.36
CA ASP A 152 -17.08 -5.75 1.38
C ASP A 152 -16.62 -4.83 2.51
N PHE A 153 -16.53 -3.53 2.21
CA PHE A 153 -16.15 -2.48 3.14
C PHE A 153 -17.01 -1.23 2.92
N THR A 154 -17.64 -0.73 3.98
CA THR A 154 -18.41 0.52 3.91
C THR A 154 -17.49 1.73 4.13
N LEU A 155 -17.39 2.58 3.11
CA LEU A 155 -16.68 3.87 3.15
C LEU A 155 -17.67 4.98 2.77
N PHE A 156 -17.80 6.02 3.61
CA PHE A 156 -18.71 7.16 3.36
C PHE A 156 -20.16 6.72 3.05
N GLU A 157 -20.69 5.80 3.85
CA GLU A 157 -22.05 5.24 3.70
C GLU A 157 -22.28 4.46 2.38
N THR A 158 -21.21 4.24 1.60
CA THR A 158 -21.23 3.45 0.36
C THR A 158 -20.48 2.15 0.58
N GLU A 159 -21.06 1.03 0.15
CA GLU A 159 -20.41 -0.27 0.19
C GLU A 159 -19.52 -0.46 -1.04
N TYR A 160 -18.28 -0.88 -0.80
CA TYR A 160 -17.30 -1.19 -1.83
C TYR A 160 -16.82 -2.62 -1.64
N GLU A 161 -16.73 -3.37 -2.74
CA GLU A 161 -15.88 -4.56 -2.75
C GLU A 161 -14.41 -4.11 -2.69
N THR A 162 -13.64 -4.71 -1.80
CA THR A 162 -12.22 -4.41 -1.61
C THR A 162 -11.34 -5.61 -1.86
N ALA A 163 -10.19 -5.40 -2.49
CA ALA A 163 -9.12 -6.38 -2.54
C ALA A 163 -8.32 -6.30 -1.23
N LYS A 164 -8.38 -7.36 -0.43
CA LYS A 164 -7.64 -7.48 0.83
C LYS A 164 -6.32 -8.22 0.56
N PHE A 165 -5.21 -7.63 0.99
CA PHE A 165 -3.89 -8.22 0.88
C PHE A 165 -3.29 -8.47 2.25
N LYS A 166 -2.53 -9.55 2.36
CA LYS A 166 -1.60 -9.77 3.47
C LYS A 166 -0.21 -9.28 3.08
N ASP A 167 0.28 -8.32 3.84
CA ASP A 167 1.60 -7.73 3.73
C ASP A 167 2.48 -8.19 4.89
N GLU A 168 3.59 -8.86 4.60
CA GLU A 168 4.59 -9.32 5.57
C GLU A 168 5.85 -8.48 5.45
N TYR A 169 6.28 -7.90 6.57
CA TYR A 169 7.40 -6.97 6.65
C TYR A 169 8.58 -7.59 7.41
N GLU A 170 9.78 -7.37 6.90
CA GLU A 170 11.03 -7.68 7.59
C GLU A 170 11.94 -6.44 7.55
N MET A 171 12.46 -6.05 8.71
CA MET A 171 13.53 -5.06 8.85
C MET A 171 14.77 -5.80 9.31
N ILE A 172 15.79 -5.87 8.47
CA ILE A 172 16.98 -6.71 8.66
C ILE A 172 18.19 -5.80 8.85
N GLN A 173 18.88 -5.91 9.98
CA GLN A 173 20.17 -5.27 10.18
C GLN A 173 21.28 -6.14 9.58
N LEU A 174 21.89 -5.71 8.48
CA LEU A 174 22.77 -6.55 7.67
C LEU A 174 24.05 -6.98 8.41
N ASN A 175 24.56 -6.11 9.29
CA ASN A 175 25.79 -6.38 10.05
C ASN A 175 25.59 -7.27 11.27
N ALA A 176 24.39 -7.26 11.87
CA ALA A 176 24.08 -8.03 13.07
C ALA A 176 23.23 -9.28 12.79
N ASN A 177 22.67 -9.37 11.57
CA ASN A 177 21.68 -10.37 11.17
C ASN A 177 20.46 -10.44 12.10
N GLU A 178 20.12 -9.31 12.73
CA GLU A 178 18.90 -9.14 13.52
C GLU A 178 17.73 -8.84 12.58
N VAL A 179 16.59 -9.48 12.83
CA VAL A 179 15.40 -9.33 11.99
C VAL A 179 14.20 -9.01 12.86
N TYR A 180 13.61 -7.84 12.62
CA TYR A 180 12.31 -7.48 13.15
C TYR A 180 11.23 -7.78 12.12
N LYS A 181 10.17 -8.49 12.52
CA LYS A 181 9.08 -8.89 11.62
C LYS A 181 7.74 -8.42 12.14
N PHE A 182 6.86 -8.02 11.23
CA PHE A 182 5.46 -7.75 11.53
C PHE A 182 4.62 -7.99 10.27
N TYR A 183 3.29 -7.95 10.38
CA TYR A 183 2.43 -8.06 9.21
C TYR A 183 1.29 -7.05 9.26
N GLN A 184 0.68 -6.82 8.11
CA GLN A 184 -0.44 -5.93 7.93
C GLN A 184 -1.45 -6.55 6.97
N PHE A 185 -2.74 -6.32 7.22
CA PHE A 185 -3.75 -6.47 6.18
C PHE A 185 -4.03 -5.09 5.57
N THR A 186 -4.02 -4.99 4.24
CA THR A 186 -4.38 -3.76 3.51
C THR A 186 -5.61 -4.01 2.66
N TYR A 187 -6.49 -3.02 2.59
CA TYR A 187 -7.75 -3.10 1.86
C TYR A 187 -7.77 -2.00 0.83
N TYR A 188 -7.94 -2.37 -0.43
CA TYR A 188 -7.98 -1.44 -1.55
C TYR A 188 -9.39 -1.46 -2.15
N ALA A 189 -9.99 -0.29 -2.38
CA ALA A 189 -11.29 -0.16 -3.04
C ALA A 189 -11.11 0.33 -4.49
N ARG A 190 -11.97 -0.16 -5.40
CA ARG A 190 -11.93 0.23 -6.81
C ARG A 190 -12.01 1.75 -6.98
N ASN A 191 -11.13 2.30 -7.80
CA ASN A 191 -11.00 3.72 -8.14
C ASN A 191 -10.69 4.65 -6.96
N ILE A 192 -10.34 4.10 -5.79
CA ILE A 192 -9.99 4.89 -4.60
C ILE A 192 -8.54 4.63 -4.21
N GLY A 193 -8.08 3.37 -4.26
CA GLY A 193 -6.79 2.98 -3.68
C GLY A 193 -6.99 2.39 -2.29
N MET A 194 -5.99 2.50 -1.41
CA MET A 194 -6.07 1.93 -0.07
C MET A 194 -7.10 2.69 0.79
N VAL A 195 -8.00 1.95 1.44
CA VAL A 195 -9.05 2.52 2.31
C VAL A 195 -8.88 2.14 3.77
N LYS A 196 -8.11 1.10 4.05
CA LYS A 196 -7.86 0.62 5.41
C LYS A 196 -6.56 -0.17 5.47
N TYR A 197 -5.90 -0.12 6.62
CA TYR A 197 -5.00 -1.19 7.01
C TYR A 197 -5.09 -1.58 8.49
N GLU A 198 -4.68 -2.82 8.78
CA GLU A 198 -4.57 -3.36 10.13
C GLU A 198 -3.17 -3.94 10.33
N ARG A 199 -2.35 -3.30 11.16
CA ARG A 199 -0.98 -3.73 11.43
C ARG A 199 -0.89 -4.46 12.77
N PHE A 200 -0.13 -5.55 12.80
CA PHE A 200 0.05 -6.41 13.96
C PHE A 200 1.53 -6.53 14.28
N TYR A 201 1.94 -6.05 15.45
CA TYR A 201 3.32 -6.11 15.93
C TYR A 201 3.57 -7.34 16.82
N PRO A 202 4.82 -7.83 16.94
CA PRO A 202 5.16 -8.99 17.78
C PRO A 202 4.83 -8.83 19.26
N ASP A 203 4.82 -7.59 19.76
CA ASP A 203 4.50 -7.24 21.14
C ASP A 203 2.98 -7.21 21.43
N GLY A 204 2.16 -7.56 20.45
CA GLY A 204 0.70 -7.57 20.56
C GLY A 204 0.04 -6.22 20.27
N ARG A 205 0.80 -5.15 20.02
CA ARG A 205 0.21 -3.88 19.57
C ARG A 205 -0.48 -4.03 18.22
N LYS A 206 -1.63 -3.37 18.08
CA LYS A 206 -2.40 -3.27 16.82
C LYS A 206 -2.60 -1.81 16.47
N VAL A 207 -2.43 -1.47 15.20
CA VAL A 207 -2.83 -0.17 14.61
C VAL A 207 -3.87 -0.45 13.54
N GLN A 208 -4.94 0.34 13.49
CA GLN A 208 -5.98 0.19 12.47
C GLN A 208 -6.33 1.55 11.89
N LEU A 209 -5.69 1.90 10.78
CA LEU A 209 -5.95 3.13 10.06
C LEU A 209 -7.07 2.92 9.05
N GLU A 210 -8.08 3.79 9.08
CA GLU A 210 -9.19 3.81 8.12
C GLU A 210 -9.28 5.18 7.44
N LEU A 211 -9.56 5.17 6.14
CA LEU A 211 -9.67 6.38 5.32
C LEU A 211 -10.85 7.22 5.82
N LYS A 212 -10.54 8.43 6.30
CA LYS A 212 -11.54 9.35 6.86
C LYS A 212 -12.04 10.36 5.84
N GLN A 213 -11.16 10.81 4.94
CA GLN A 213 -11.48 11.72 3.85
C GLN A 213 -10.36 11.77 2.82
N ILE A 214 -10.69 12.23 1.61
CA ILE A 214 -9.74 12.56 0.56
C ILE A 214 -9.76 14.07 0.38
N LEU A 215 -8.63 14.71 0.62
CA LEU A 215 -8.44 16.15 0.58
C LEU A 215 -7.81 16.58 -0.74
N THR A 216 -8.15 17.80 -1.15
CA THR A 216 -7.39 18.58 -2.13
C THR A 216 -6.11 19.13 -1.50
N ASN A 217 -5.14 19.51 -2.34
CA ASN A 217 -3.91 20.13 -1.85
C ASN A 217 -4.19 21.41 -1.03
N ASP A 218 -5.15 22.23 -1.46
CA ASP A 218 -5.51 23.47 -0.76
C ASP A 218 -6.10 23.20 0.64
N GLU A 219 -6.90 22.14 0.79
CA GLU A 219 -7.45 21.74 2.10
C GLU A 219 -6.33 21.24 3.01
N PHE A 220 -5.41 20.42 2.50
CA PHE A 220 -4.27 19.93 3.25
C PHE A 220 -3.36 21.06 3.75
N GLU A 221 -3.01 22.03 2.88
CA GLU A 221 -2.18 23.17 3.27
C GLU A 221 -2.88 24.06 4.32
N LYS A 222 -4.20 24.24 4.22
CA LYS A 222 -4.97 24.96 5.25
C LYS A 222 -4.93 24.25 6.61
N LEU A 223 -5.07 22.92 6.63
CA LEU A 223 -4.96 22.15 7.87
C LEU A 223 -3.58 22.29 8.52
N LYS A 224 -2.52 22.19 7.72
CA LYS A 224 -1.14 22.34 8.17
C LYS A 224 -0.86 23.72 8.79
N LEU A 225 -1.36 24.78 8.16
CA LEU A 225 -1.22 26.14 8.68
C LEU A 225 -1.97 26.34 10.01
N ASN A 226 -3.14 25.73 10.18
CA ASN A 226 -3.91 25.86 11.42
C ASN A 226 -3.22 25.17 12.61
N VAL A 227 -2.54 24.05 12.38
CA VAL A 227 -1.77 23.37 13.43
C VAL A 227 -0.50 24.15 13.77
N SER A 228 0.16 24.76 12.77
CA SER A 228 1.39 25.55 12.99
C SER A 228 1.17 26.86 13.76
N ASN A 229 -0.08 27.33 13.88
CA ASN A 229 -0.45 28.58 14.54
C ASN A 229 -1.01 28.40 15.96
N ASN A 230 -1.16 27.16 16.42
CA ASN A 230 -1.59 26.82 17.79
C ASN A 230 -0.39 26.37 18.64
#